data_AF-A0A974ULV6-F1
#
_entry.id   AF-A0A974ULV6-F1
#
_cell.length_a   1.000
_cell.length_b   1.000
_cell.length_c   1.000
_cell.angle_alpha   90.00
_cell.angle_beta   90.00
_cell.angle_gamma   90.00
#
_symmetry.space_group_name_H-M   'P 1'
#
loop_
_entity.id
_entity.type
_entity.pdbx_description
1 polymer ?
#
loop_
_entity_poly.entity_id
_entity_poly.type
_entity_poly.pdbx_seq_one_letter_code
_entity_poly.pdbx_strand_id
1 'polypeptide(L)'
;MPKRIVICCDGTWDTADLADGTTPAPSNVTRLALGVAPADEAGTQQRVFYQSGVGTVRRKFTGGAFGIGLSRNVQDTYRFLVHTYEPGDEIFFVGFSRGAYTVRSVAGFIRNCGLLRREHAHRVKQAYGLYRDRSDKWHPRTTEATLFRRTYSHEPRIRFIGVWDTVGALGVPLTGFWPIDVFNRRFQFHDTALSSIVDVAFQALSIDERRKPFLPSIWAPAAEGSTQQVEQVWFAGCHADVGGGGRTQHSLADIPLRWLADHAQANGLALRDDFTCAGDPLGPMFPSRTGFFRLLPSATRGIGTTDPKHEYVASSAVTRHKRAADYAPPNLVGYLALDGPVIPVET
;
A
#
# COMPACT_ATOMS: atom_id res chain seq x y z
N MET A 1 -22.94 -8.91 -15.89
CA MET A 1 -22.75 -9.39 -14.51
C MET A 1 -21.62 -8.59 -13.90
N PRO A 2 -21.74 -8.12 -12.65
CA PRO A 2 -20.65 -7.46 -11.94
C PRO A 2 -19.38 -8.31 -11.93
N LYS A 3 -18.22 -7.64 -11.95
CA LYS A 3 -16.89 -8.28 -11.86
C LYS A 3 -16.07 -7.64 -10.74
N ARG A 4 -15.01 -8.32 -10.31
CA ARG A 4 -14.01 -7.76 -9.40
C ARG A 4 -12.84 -7.20 -10.21
N ILE A 5 -12.46 -5.96 -9.93
CA ILE A 5 -11.31 -5.31 -10.54
C ILE A 5 -10.22 -5.23 -9.47
N VAL A 6 -9.14 -5.97 -9.68
CA VAL A 6 -8.03 -6.11 -8.72
C VAL A 6 -6.84 -5.31 -9.22
N ILE A 7 -6.58 -4.19 -8.56
CA ILE A 7 -5.50 -3.27 -8.92
C ILE A 7 -4.31 -3.53 -8.00
N CYS A 8 -3.21 -3.99 -8.59
CA CYS A 8 -1.97 -4.34 -7.91
C CYS A 8 -0.86 -3.36 -8.32
N CYS A 9 -0.43 -2.48 -7.42
CA CYS A 9 0.65 -1.52 -7.68
C CYS A 9 1.90 -1.86 -6.85
N ASP A 10 3.03 -2.06 -7.51
CA ASP A 10 4.25 -2.54 -6.84
C ASP A 10 5.15 -1.42 -6.26
N GLY A 11 6.07 -1.81 -5.39
CA GLY A 11 7.15 -1.01 -4.84
C GLY A 11 8.15 -0.57 -5.90
N THR A 12 9.00 0.40 -5.58
CA THR A 12 9.92 0.96 -6.60
C THR A 12 11.09 0.06 -6.87
N TRP A 13 11.43 -0.03 -8.16
CA TRP A 13 12.38 -0.97 -8.72
C TRP A 13 11.87 -2.42 -8.72
N ASP A 14 10.67 -2.67 -8.19
CA ASP A 14 10.04 -3.98 -8.26
C ASP A 14 9.29 -4.15 -9.58
N THR A 15 9.53 -5.31 -10.20
CA THR A 15 8.89 -5.79 -11.42
C THR A 15 8.48 -7.24 -11.23
N ALA A 16 7.54 -7.73 -12.03
CA ALA A 16 7.16 -9.14 -11.99
C ALA A 16 8.34 -10.07 -12.28
N ASP A 17 9.31 -9.61 -13.09
CA ASP A 17 10.50 -10.35 -13.48
C ASP A 17 11.70 -10.12 -12.54
N LEU A 18 11.48 -9.56 -11.34
CA LEU A 18 12.55 -9.31 -10.39
C LEU A 18 13.20 -10.64 -9.97
N ALA A 19 14.52 -10.70 -10.00
CA ALA A 19 15.29 -11.90 -9.71
C ALA A 19 16.51 -11.58 -8.83
N ASP A 20 16.91 -12.54 -8.00
CA ASP A 20 18.16 -12.59 -7.26
C ASP A 20 19.09 -13.57 -7.98
N GLY A 21 20.03 -13.02 -8.76
CA GLY A 21 20.80 -13.78 -9.74
C GLY A 21 19.88 -14.33 -10.84
N THR A 22 19.79 -15.66 -10.95
CA THR A 22 18.91 -16.35 -11.91
C THR A 22 17.58 -16.80 -11.29
N THR A 23 17.36 -16.55 -10.01
CA THR A 23 16.19 -17.07 -9.30
C THR A 23 15.14 -15.97 -9.15
N PRO A 24 13.88 -16.21 -9.54
CA PRO A 24 12.81 -15.24 -9.34
C PRO A 24 12.67 -14.84 -7.86
N ALA A 25 12.53 -13.54 -7.63
CA ALA A 25 12.38 -12.93 -6.32
C ALA A 25 11.31 -11.81 -6.35
N PRO A 26 10.05 -12.16 -6.68
CA PRO A 26 8.98 -11.20 -6.82
C PRO A 26 8.59 -10.56 -5.48
N SER A 27 7.94 -9.39 -5.54
CA SER A 27 7.27 -8.78 -4.39
C SER A 27 6.01 -9.56 -4.01
N ASN A 28 5.48 -9.27 -2.82
CA ASN A 28 4.19 -9.77 -2.37
C ASN A 28 3.03 -9.27 -3.25
N VAL A 29 3.15 -8.07 -3.84
CA VAL A 29 2.17 -7.56 -4.80
C VAL A 29 2.14 -8.43 -6.05
N THR A 30 3.31 -8.75 -6.61
CA THR A 30 3.42 -9.63 -7.78
C THR A 30 2.89 -11.02 -7.45
N ARG A 31 3.29 -11.61 -6.32
CA ARG A 31 2.82 -12.94 -5.89
C ARG A 31 1.31 -13.00 -5.74
N LEU A 32 0.70 -12.02 -5.06
CA LEU A 32 -0.75 -11.96 -4.93
C LEU A 32 -1.43 -11.76 -6.29
N ALA A 33 -0.92 -10.86 -7.13
CA ALA A 33 -1.48 -10.59 -8.47
C ALA A 33 -1.49 -11.84 -9.37
N LEU A 34 -0.41 -12.63 -9.35
CA LEU A 34 -0.32 -13.91 -10.05
C LEU A 34 -1.18 -15.00 -9.40
N GLY A 35 -1.41 -14.89 -8.09
CA GLY A 35 -2.24 -15.79 -7.31
C GLY A 35 -3.75 -15.58 -7.46
N VAL A 36 -4.22 -14.46 -8.01
CA VAL A 36 -5.66 -14.23 -8.20
C VAL A 36 -6.23 -15.19 -9.26
N ALA A 37 -7.30 -15.90 -8.92
CA ALA A 37 -8.01 -16.77 -9.86
C ALA A 37 -8.78 -15.93 -10.91
N PRO A 38 -8.96 -16.40 -12.16
CA PRO A 38 -9.73 -15.65 -13.16
C PRO A 38 -11.20 -15.43 -12.81
N ALA A 39 -11.79 -16.30 -11.97
CA ALA A 39 -13.14 -16.17 -11.44
C ALA A 39 -13.21 -16.83 -10.05
N ASP A 40 -14.24 -16.47 -9.26
CA ASP A 40 -14.58 -17.21 -8.04
C ASP A 40 -15.43 -18.47 -8.33
N GLU A 41 -15.74 -19.24 -7.27
CA GLU A 41 -16.57 -20.46 -7.36
C GLU A 41 -17.97 -20.20 -7.94
N ALA A 42 -18.51 -18.99 -7.76
CA ALA A 42 -19.80 -18.58 -8.30
C ALA A 42 -19.70 -18.08 -9.76
N GLY A 43 -18.51 -18.06 -10.36
CA GLY A 43 -18.26 -17.60 -11.73
C GLY A 43 -18.09 -16.08 -11.87
N THR A 44 -17.98 -15.33 -10.78
CA THR A 44 -17.73 -13.88 -10.79
C THR A 44 -16.32 -13.64 -11.32
N GLN A 45 -16.24 -12.97 -12.47
CA GLN A 45 -14.96 -12.67 -13.13
C GLN A 45 -14.09 -11.75 -12.27
N GLN A 46 -12.78 -12.02 -12.23
CA GLN A 46 -11.80 -11.20 -11.53
C GLN A 46 -10.74 -10.72 -12.53
N ARG A 47 -10.64 -9.40 -12.73
CA ARG A 47 -9.71 -8.77 -13.66
C ARG A 47 -8.58 -8.11 -12.91
N VAL A 48 -7.38 -8.67 -13.06
CA VAL A 48 -6.16 -8.12 -12.48
C VAL A 48 -5.54 -7.06 -13.39
N PHE A 49 -5.17 -5.93 -12.80
CA PHE A 49 -4.29 -4.93 -13.41
C PHE A 49 -3.04 -4.81 -12.54
N TYR A 50 -1.90 -5.14 -13.13
CA TYR A 50 -0.61 -5.00 -12.47
C TYR A 50 0.12 -3.76 -13.00
N GLN A 51 0.58 -2.91 -12.09
CA GLN A 51 1.42 -1.76 -12.37
C GLN A 51 2.77 -1.91 -11.67
N SER A 52 3.84 -1.97 -12.45
CA SER A 52 5.21 -2.02 -11.94
C SER A 52 5.58 -0.76 -11.15
N GLY A 53 6.59 -0.91 -10.30
CA GLY A 53 7.19 0.18 -9.54
C GLY A 53 7.61 1.40 -10.36
N VAL A 54 7.64 2.56 -9.71
CA VAL A 54 8.32 3.74 -10.26
C VAL A 54 9.80 3.41 -10.47
N GLY A 55 10.41 3.85 -11.58
CA GLY A 55 11.86 3.71 -11.85
C GLY A 55 12.30 2.46 -12.61
N THR A 56 11.41 1.51 -12.89
CA THR A 56 11.73 0.23 -13.57
C THR A 56 12.15 0.38 -15.04
N VAL A 57 11.75 1.47 -15.71
CA VAL A 57 12.15 1.75 -17.11
C VAL A 57 13.50 2.47 -17.15
N ARG A 58 14.55 1.74 -17.59
CA ARG A 58 15.95 2.03 -18.04
C ARG A 58 16.53 3.47 -18.13
N ARG A 59 15.98 4.49 -17.47
CA ARG A 59 16.60 5.80 -17.30
C ARG A 59 16.92 6.01 -15.82
N LYS A 60 18.22 5.89 -15.48
CA LYS A 60 18.77 6.44 -14.23
C LYS A 60 18.27 7.86 -14.10
N PHE A 61 17.45 8.15 -13.08
CA PHE A 61 17.01 9.51 -12.83
C PHE A 61 17.22 9.96 -11.40
N THR A 62 17.66 11.21 -11.37
CA THR A 62 17.79 12.15 -10.26
C THR A 62 16.41 12.55 -9.71
N GLY A 63 16.40 13.05 -8.47
CA GLY A 63 15.24 13.17 -7.56
C GLY A 63 13.92 13.75 -8.10
N GLY A 64 13.91 14.52 -9.20
CA GLY A 64 12.69 15.12 -9.79
C GLY A 64 11.80 14.15 -10.57
N ALA A 65 12.35 13.07 -11.14
CA ALA A 65 11.55 12.12 -11.94
C ALA A 65 10.65 11.22 -11.08
N PHE A 66 10.97 11.05 -9.78
CA PHE A 66 10.22 10.17 -8.89
C PHE A 66 8.80 10.69 -8.60
N GLY A 67 8.63 11.98 -8.27
CA GLY A 67 7.32 12.58 -8.05
C GLY A 67 6.46 12.61 -9.33
N ILE A 68 7.10 12.83 -10.49
CA ILE A 68 6.46 12.76 -11.80
C ILE A 68 5.99 11.32 -12.10
N GLY A 69 6.84 10.32 -11.81
CA GLY A 69 6.49 8.91 -11.97
C GLY A 69 5.31 8.50 -11.09
N LEU A 70 5.27 8.94 -9.84
CA LEU A 70 4.17 8.65 -8.93
C LEU A 70 2.84 9.28 -9.40
N SER A 71 2.86 10.53 -9.86
CA SER A 71 1.67 11.18 -10.43
C SER A 71 1.19 10.51 -11.71
N ARG A 72 2.10 9.94 -12.49
CA ARG A 72 1.78 9.16 -13.69
C ARG A 72 1.11 7.84 -13.29
N ASN A 73 1.71 7.09 -12.36
CA ASN A 73 1.17 5.84 -11.85
C ASN A 73 -0.27 5.98 -11.31
N VAL A 74 -0.54 7.03 -10.52
CA VAL A 74 -1.89 7.34 -10.01
C VAL A 74 -2.88 7.62 -11.15
N GLN A 75 -2.50 8.46 -12.12
CA GLN A 75 -3.39 8.78 -13.24
C GLN A 75 -3.59 7.58 -14.18
N ASP A 76 -2.59 6.76 -14.41
CA ASP A 76 -2.69 5.58 -15.29
C ASP A 76 -3.55 4.50 -14.66
N THR A 77 -3.41 4.27 -13.36
CA THR A 77 -4.31 3.39 -12.59
C THR A 77 -5.76 3.90 -12.63
N TYR A 78 -5.95 5.20 -12.41
CA TYR A 78 -7.28 5.82 -12.52
C TYR A 78 -7.88 5.70 -13.94
N ARG A 79 -7.08 5.91 -14.99
CA ARG A 79 -7.51 5.72 -16.39
C ARG A 79 -7.94 4.29 -16.66
N PHE A 80 -7.18 3.31 -16.16
CA PHE A 80 -7.54 1.91 -16.31
C PHE A 80 -8.93 1.64 -15.71
N LEU A 81 -9.19 2.15 -14.51
CA LEU A 81 -10.51 2.04 -13.87
C LEU A 81 -11.61 2.72 -14.70
N VAL A 82 -11.38 3.94 -15.21
CA VAL A 82 -12.34 4.66 -16.07
C VAL A 82 -12.72 3.86 -17.32
N HIS A 83 -11.79 3.06 -17.86
CA HIS A 83 -12.04 2.25 -19.07
C HIS A 83 -12.65 0.87 -18.79
N THR A 84 -12.56 0.38 -17.55
CA THR A 84 -12.87 -1.02 -17.20
C THR A 84 -14.07 -1.16 -16.28
N TYR A 85 -14.29 -0.18 -15.40
CA TYR A 85 -15.37 -0.20 -14.42
C TYR A 85 -16.73 -0.04 -15.08
N GLU A 86 -17.66 -0.89 -14.65
CA GLU A 86 -19.08 -0.79 -14.91
C GLU A 86 -19.83 -0.71 -13.57
N PRO A 87 -20.99 -0.01 -13.51
CA PRO A 87 -21.77 0.05 -12.28
C PRO A 87 -22.08 -1.32 -11.70
N GLY A 88 -21.71 -1.52 -10.43
CA GLY A 88 -21.87 -2.78 -9.70
C GLY A 88 -20.57 -3.56 -9.52
N ASP A 89 -19.51 -3.23 -10.26
CA ASP A 89 -18.20 -3.86 -10.07
C ASP A 89 -17.61 -3.57 -8.69
N GLU A 90 -16.86 -4.54 -8.16
CA GLU A 90 -16.14 -4.40 -6.89
C GLU A 90 -14.68 -4.04 -7.15
N ILE A 91 -14.15 -3.05 -6.43
CA ILE A 91 -12.77 -2.60 -6.59
C ILE A 91 -11.92 -3.08 -5.41
N PHE A 92 -10.85 -3.81 -5.73
CA PHE A 92 -9.82 -4.27 -4.80
C PHE A 92 -8.51 -3.54 -5.10
N PHE A 93 -7.94 -2.91 -4.08
CA PHE A 93 -6.64 -2.27 -4.17
C PHE A 93 -5.61 -3.04 -3.37
N VAL A 94 -4.47 -3.30 -4.00
CA VAL A 94 -3.31 -3.95 -3.40
C VAL A 94 -2.08 -3.13 -3.74
N GLY A 95 -1.22 -2.86 -2.76
CA GLY A 95 0.06 -2.25 -3.08
C GLY A 95 1.14 -2.34 -2.02
N PHE A 96 2.38 -2.19 -2.45
CA PHE A 96 3.56 -2.19 -1.58
C PHE A 96 4.31 -0.87 -1.69
N SER A 97 4.78 -0.31 -0.57
CA SER A 97 5.68 0.85 -0.55
C SER A 97 5.08 2.08 -1.26
N ARG A 98 5.60 2.46 -2.43
CA ARG A 98 5.05 3.53 -3.28
C ARG A 98 3.87 3.08 -4.15
N GLY A 99 3.74 1.79 -4.41
CA GLY A 99 2.53 1.19 -4.95
C GLY A 99 1.36 1.29 -3.97
N ALA A 100 1.62 1.08 -2.68
CA ALA A 100 0.65 1.35 -1.61
C ALA A 100 0.22 2.83 -1.59
N TYR A 101 1.16 3.76 -1.73
CA TYR A 101 0.84 5.18 -1.91
C TYR A 101 -0.05 5.41 -3.13
N THR A 102 0.24 4.73 -4.24
CA THR A 102 -0.51 4.87 -5.50
C THR A 102 -1.97 4.48 -5.31
N VAL A 103 -2.24 3.28 -4.79
CA VAL A 103 -3.62 2.82 -4.61
C VAL A 103 -4.39 3.64 -3.57
N ARG A 104 -3.74 4.04 -2.48
CA ARG A 104 -4.34 4.96 -1.50
C ARG A 104 -4.66 6.33 -2.11
N SER A 105 -3.78 6.83 -2.97
CA SER A 105 -4.01 8.09 -3.70
C SER A 105 -5.14 7.97 -4.71
N VAL A 106 -5.28 6.83 -5.40
CA VAL A 106 -6.40 6.57 -6.31
C VAL A 106 -7.71 6.50 -5.53
N ALA A 107 -7.71 5.89 -4.34
CA ALA A 107 -8.89 5.87 -3.47
C ALA A 107 -9.34 7.28 -3.03
N GLY A 108 -8.39 8.14 -2.66
CA GLY A 108 -8.67 9.56 -2.38
C GLY A 108 -9.11 10.33 -3.62
N PHE A 109 -8.54 10.02 -4.78
CA PHE A 109 -8.89 10.63 -6.06
C PHE A 109 -10.33 10.30 -6.47
N ILE A 110 -10.74 9.03 -6.36
CA ILE A 110 -12.13 8.59 -6.59
C ILE A 110 -13.08 9.26 -5.60
N ARG A 111 -12.72 9.36 -4.31
CA ARG A 111 -13.56 10.07 -3.33
C ARG A 111 -13.76 11.54 -3.69
N ASN A 112 -12.72 12.22 -4.19
CA ASN A 112 -12.82 13.64 -4.51
C ASN A 112 -13.58 13.87 -5.83
N CYS A 113 -13.20 13.19 -6.91
CA CYS A 113 -13.68 13.48 -8.27
C CYS A 113 -14.64 12.43 -8.84
N GLY A 114 -14.96 11.40 -8.07
CA GLY A 114 -15.67 10.22 -8.56
C GLY A 114 -14.76 9.41 -9.50
N LEU A 115 -15.29 8.32 -10.06
CA LEU A 115 -14.66 7.62 -11.16
C LEU A 115 -15.30 8.07 -12.47
N LEU A 116 -14.57 8.82 -13.29
CA LEU A 116 -15.12 9.38 -14.55
C LEU A 116 -15.80 8.29 -15.38
N ARG A 117 -16.97 8.61 -15.92
CA ARG A 117 -17.61 7.76 -16.94
C ARG A 117 -16.74 7.76 -18.20
N ARG A 118 -16.80 6.67 -18.96
CA ARG A 118 -15.89 6.41 -20.08
C ARG A 118 -15.92 7.53 -21.15
N GLU A 119 -17.09 8.10 -21.42
CA GLU A 119 -17.30 9.23 -22.34
C GLU A 119 -16.61 10.53 -21.89
N HIS A 120 -16.26 10.63 -20.61
CA HIS A 120 -15.58 11.77 -20.00
C HIS A 120 -14.09 11.50 -19.71
N ALA A 121 -13.51 10.41 -20.21
CA ALA A 121 -12.10 10.05 -19.98
C ALA A 121 -11.09 11.15 -20.37
N HIS A 122 -11.43 12.03 -21.32
CA HIS A 122 -10.61 13.20 -21.68
C HIS A 122 -10.40 14.19 -20.52
N ARG A 123 -11.23 14.14 -19.47
CA ARG A 123 -11.17 15.01 -18.29
C ARG A 123 -10.27 14.51 -17.17
N VAL A 124 -9.57 13.38 -17.32
CA VAL A 124 -8.70 12.83 -16.26
C VAL A 124 -7.68 13.86 -15.76
N LYS A 125 -7.08 14.68 -16.64
CA LYS A 125 -6.14 15.73 -16.22
C LYS A 125 -6.82 16.82 -15.40
N GLN A 126 -8.05 17.20 -15.77
CA GLN A 126 -8.85 18.16 -15.03
C GLN A 126 -9.18 17.60 -13.65
N ALA A 127 -9.74 16.40 -13.57
CA ALA A 127 -10.06 15.71 -12.33
C ALA A 127 -8.82 15.57 -11.42
N TYR A 128 -7.67 15.17 -11.99
CA TYR A 128 -6.43 15.06 -11.22
C TYR A 128 -5.97 16.43 -10.70
N GLY A 129 -6.12 17.50 -11.50
CA GLY A 129 -5.88 18.86 -11.05
C GLY A 129 -6.71 19.24 -9.83
N LEU A 130 -8.01 18.92 -9.85
CA LEU A 130 -8.92 19.14 -8.73
C LEU A 130 -8.49 18.36 -7.48
N TYR A 131 -8.17 17.08 -7.64
CA TYR A 131 -7.65 16.25 -6.54
C TYR A 131 -6.31 16.76 -5.96
N ARG A 132 -5.49 17.42 -6.79
CA ARG A 132 -4.19 17.95 -6.36
C ARG A 132 -4.28 19.33 -5.73
N ASP A 133 -5.37 20.07 -5.95
CA ASP A 133 -5.62 21.37 -5.34
C ASP A 133 -6.10 21.18 -3.90
N ARG A 134 -5.38 21.78 -2.94
CA ARG A 134 -5.60 21.65 -1.49
C ARG A 134 -6.34 22.82 -0.88
N SER A 135 -6.81 23.76 -1.70
CA SER A 135 -7.65 24.84 -1.19
C SER A 135 -9.00 24.29 -0.72
N ASP A 136 -9.58 24.91 0.31
CA ASP A 136 -10.90 24.54 0.84
C ASP A 136 -11.99 24.49 -0.24
N LYS A 137 -11.76 25.21 -1.35
CA LYS A 137 -12.59 25.26 -2.56
C LYS A 137 -12.82 23.89 -3.24
N TRP A 138 -11.91 22.93 -3.10
CA TRP A 138 -11.96 21.64 -3.81
C TRP A 138 -11.90 20.42 -2.90
N HIS A 139 -12.22 20.63 -1.61
CA HIS A 139 -12.46 19.53 -0.69
C HIS A 139 -13.59 18.63 -1.23
N PRO A 140 -13.57 17.29 -1.03
CA PRO A 140 -14.59 16.38 -1.58
C PRO A 140 -16.05 16.76 -1.24
N ARG A 141 -16.25 17.54 -0.17
CA ARG A 141 -17.57 18.02 0.27
C ARG A 141 -17.97 19.39 -0.30
N THR A 142 -17.16 20.05 -1.13
CA THR A 142 -17.56 21.31 -1.76
C THR A 142 -18.59 21.09 -2.84
N THR A 143 -19.34 22.16 -3.13
CA THR A 143 -20.35 22.18 -4.19
C THR A 143 -19.73 21.84 -5.53
N GLU A 144 -18.56 22.39 -5.84
CA GLU A 144 -17.89 22.19 -7.11
C GLU A 144 -17.40 20.75 -7.30
N ALA A 145 -16.79 20.15 -6.27
CA ALA A 145 -16.39 18.74 -6.32
C ALA A 145 -17.61 17.81 -6.45
N THR A 146 -18.69 18.13 -5.73
CA THR A 146 -19.95 17.37 -5.78
C THR A 146 -20.62 17.46 -7.15
N LEU A 147 -20.71 18.66 -7.72
CA LEU A 147 -21.25 18.86 -9.07
C LEU A 147 -20.40 18.16 -10.11
N PHE A 148 -19.07 18.22 -9.99
CA PHE A 148 -18.17 17.50 -10.89
C PHE A 148 -18.43 15.99 -10.87
N ARG A 149 -18.52 15.38 -9.67
CA ARG A 149 -18.84 13.96 -9.50
C ARG A 149 -20.17 13.58 -10.15
N ARG A 150 -21.24 14.27 -9.78
CA ARG A 150 -22.59 14.00 -10.29
C ARG A 150 -22.68 14.14 -11.81
N THR A 151 -21.96 15.13 -12.36
CA THR A 151 -22.03 15.42 -13.79
C THR A 151 -21.23 14.42 -14.61
N TYR A 152 -20.03 14.03 -14.18
CA TYR A 152 -19.07 13.33 -15.04
C TYR A 152 -18.67 11.92 -14.59
N SER A 153 -19.07 11.48 -13.41
CA SER A 153 -18.50 10.29 -12.77
C SER A 153 -19.55 9.32 -12.25
N HIS A 154 -19.13 8.07 -12.07
CA HIS A 154 -19.70 7.14 -11.12
C HIS A 154 -19.14 7.43 -9.71
N GLU A 155 -19.86 7.02 -8.66
CA GLU A 155 -19.41 7.14 -7.27
C GLU A 155 -19.27 5.73 -6.66
N PRO A 156 -18.31 4.90 -7.13
CA PRO A 156 -18.14 3.55 -6.62
C PRO A 156 -17.60 3.55 -5.18
N ARG A 157 -17.94 2.50 -4.44
CA ARG A 157 -17.23 2.12 -3.23
C ARG A 157 -16.00 1.27 -3.57
N ILE A 158 -15.04 1.24 -2.66
CA ILE A 158 -13.85 0.40 -2.75
C ILE A 158 -14.04 -0.71 -1.74
N ARG A 159 -14.19 -1.94 -2.23
CA ARG A 159 -14.46 -3.11 -1.41
C ARG A 159 -13.31 -3.39 -0.44
N PHE A 160 -12.07 -3.28 -0.92
CA PHE A 160 -10.90 -3.68 -0.14
C PHE A 160 -9.67 -2.83 -0.49
N ILE A 161 -8.91 -2.42 0.52
CA ILE A 161 -7.54 -1.91 0.35
C ILE A 161 -6.60 -2.72 1.24
N GLY A 162 -5.66 -3.43 0.62
CA GLY A 162 -4.58 -4.12 1.30
C GLY A 162 -3.23 -3.54 0.93
N VAL A 163 -2.41 -3.16 1.91
CA VAL A 163 -1.10 -2.57 1.62
C VAL A 163 0.02 -3.09 2.50
N TRP A 164 1.21 -3.23 1.90
CA TRP A 164 2.44 -3.48 2.63
C TRP A 164 3.26 -2.20 2.74
N ASP A 165 3.62 -1.88 3.97
CA ASP A 165 4.60 -0.89 4.41
C ASP A 165 4.59 0.42 3.62
N THR A 166 3.44 1.09 3.62
CA THR A 166 3.27 2.32 2.84
C THR A 166 4.29 3.38 3.24
N VAL A 167 5.07 3.90 2.30
CA VAL A 167 6.00 5.01 2.52
C VAL A 167 5.50 6.28 1.86
N GLY A 168 5.53 7.40 2.60
CA GLY A 168 5.23 8.71 2.05
C GLY A 168 6.23 9.09 0.95
N ALA A 169 5.81 9.88 -0.04
CA ALA A 169 6.65 10.23 -1.20
C ALA A 169 7.86 11.15 -0.90
N LEU A 170 8.37 11.18 0.33
CA LEU A 170 9.62 11.85 0.71
C LEU A 170 10.82 10.99 0.28
N GLY A 171 10.94 10.77 -1.03
CA GLY A 171 11.90 9.86 -1.63
C GLY A 171 13.26 10.47 -1.98
N VAL A 172 13.62 11.65 -1.48
CA VAL A 172 14.95 12.23 -1.76
C VAL A 172 15.69 12.50 -0.44
N PRO A 173 16.88 11.92 -0.23
CA PRO A 173 17.77 12.22 0.89
C PRO A 173 18.50 13.59 0.73
N LEU A 174 17.90 14.53 -0.02
CA LEU A 174 18.36 15.91 -0.19
C LEU A 174 17.47 16.88 0.60
N THR A 175 16.83 16.42 1.67
CA THR A 175 16.18 17.31 2.64
C THR A 175 17.24 18.27 3.18
N GLY A 176 17.09 19.57 2.92
CA GLY A 176 18.11 20.59 3.18
C GLY A 176 18.36 21.58 2.03
N PHE A 177 17.83 21.32 0.83
CA PHE A 177 17.76 22.29 -0.28
C PHE A 177 16.32 22.78 -0.46
N TRP A 178 16.05 24.02 -0.06
CA TRP A 178 14.72 24.67 -0.07
C TRP A 178 13.86 24.43 -1.33
N PRO A 179 14.37 24.50 -2.59
CA PRO A 179 13.53 24.25 -3.77
C PRO A 179 13.05 22.78 -3.92
N ILE A 180 13.81 21.80 -3.42
CA ILE A 180 13.43 20.37 -3.47
C ILE A 180 12.37 20.06 -2.41
N ASP A 181 12.45 20.71 -1.25
CA ASP A 181 11.51 20.53 -0.15
C ASP A 181 10.09 21.06 -0.50
N VAL A 182 10.00 22.16 -1.25
CA VAL A 182 8.73 22.67 -1.78
C VAL A 182 8.12 21.72 -2.81
N PHE A 183 8.94 21.14 -3.68
CA PHE A 183 8.48 20.15 -4.66
C PHE A 183 7.98 18.87 -3.97
N ASN A 184 8.71 18.36 -2.97
CA ASN A 184 8.32 17.18 -2.17
C ASN A 184 7.04 17.41 -1.36
N ARG A 185 6.81 18.62 -0.81
CA ARG A 185 5.56 18.98 -0.11
C ARG A 185 4.31 18.76 -0.97
N ARG A 186 4.42 18.99 -2.28
CA ARG A 186 3.32 18.71 -3.21
C ARG A 186 3.03 17.22 -3.27
N PHE A 187 3.99 16.31 -3.09
CA PHE A 187 3.80 14.84 -3.14
C PHE A 187 3.61 14.17 -1.77
N GLN A 188 3.67 14.91 -0.66
CA GLN A 188 3.27 14.37 0.65
C GLN A 188 1.81 13.92 0.62
N PHE A 189 1.47 12.91 1.44
CA PHE A 189 0.13 12.31 1.51
C PHE A 189 -0.98 13.37 1.50
N HIS A 190 -2.02 13.06 0.72
CA HIS A 190 -3.18 13.90 0.50
C HIS A 190 -4.25 13.68 1.57
N ASP A 191 -3.84 13.66 2.84
CA ASP A 191 -4.56 13.13 4.00
C ASP A 191 -4.14 11.67 4.30
N THR A 192 -3.69 11.43 5.53
CA THR A 192 -3.42 10.08 6.04
C THR A 192 -4.69 9.40 6.53
N ALA A 193 -5.84 10.11 6.55
CA ALA A 193 -7.14 9.51 6.80
C ALA A 193 -7.51 8.50 5.69
N LEU A 194 -8.16 7.43 6.10
CA LEU A 194 -8.76 6.48 5.17
C LEU A 194 -9.91 7.15 4.42
N SER A 195 -9.99 6.90 3.11
CA SER A 195 -11.06 7.42 2.27
C SER A 195 -12.40 6.81 2.69
N SER A 196 -13.43 7.63 2.95
CA SER A 196 -14.74 7.19 3.46
C SER A 196 -15.54 6.26 2.52
N ILE A 197 -15.07 6.09 1.28
CA ILE A 197 -15.67 5.16 0.30
C ILE A 197 -15.04 3.76 0.35
N VAL A 198 -14.07 3.53 1.23
CA VAL A 198 -13.43 2.22 1.44
C VAL A 198 -14.22 1.44 2.48
N ASP A 199 -14.53 0.17 2.22
CA ASP A 199 -15.25 -0.68 3.17
C ASP A 199 -14.28 -1.25 4.22
N VAL A 200 -13.21 -1.89 3.77
CA VAL A 200 -12.20 -2.50 4.65
C VAL A 200 -10.78 -2.15 4.19
N ALA A 201 -9.89 -1.94 5.16
CA ALA A 201 -8.52 -1.52 4.93
C ALA A 201 -7.53 -2.27 5.85
N PHE A 202 -6.54 -2.91 5.25
CA PHE A 202 -5.53 -3.72 5.93
C PHE A 202 -4.13 -3.23 5.56
N GLN A 203 -3.29 -2.96 6.55
CA GLN A 203 -1.94 -2.47 6.36
C GLN A 203 -0.93 -3.28 7.16
N ALA A 204 -0.02 -3.97 6.48
CA ALA A 204 1.15 -4.60 7.08
C ALA A 204 2.28 -3.58 7.24
N LEU A 205 2.91 -3.51 8.41
CA LEU A 205 3.95 -2.53 8.76
C LEU A 205 5.22 -3.25 9.20
N SER A 206 6.39 -2.71 8.83
CA SER A 206 7.67 -3.27 9.26
C SER A 206 8.15 -2.70 10.60
N ILE A 207 8.51 -3.57 11.54
CA ILE A 207 9.04 -3.20 12.88
C ILE A 207 10.49 -2.72 12.78
N ASP A 208 11.30 -3.38 11.94
CA ASP A 208 12.76 -3.26 11.96
C ASP A 208 13.33 -2.35 10.87
N GLU A 209 12.48 -1.61 10.16
CA GLU A 209 12.92 -0.62 9.17
C GLU A 209 13.36 0.68 9.85
N ARG A 210 14.64 1.01 9.69
CA ARG A 210 15.32 2.12 10.36
C ARG A 210 15.74 3.26 9.43
N ARG A 211 15.49 3.17 8.12
CA ARG A 211 15.79 4.26 7.18
C ARG A 211 14.75 5.38 7.36
N LYS A 212 15.19 6.56 7.79
CA LYS A 212 14.32 7.74 7.97
C LYS A 212 13.45 8.09 6.76
N PRO A 213 13.92 8.00 5.49
CA PRO A 213 13.06 8.21 4.32
C PRO A 213 11.97 7.15 4.11
N PHE A 214 12.03 6.03 4.84
CA PHE A 214 11.07 4.93 4.81
C PHE A 214 10.21 4.91 6.07
N LEU A 215 9.98 6.07 6.72
CA LEU A 215 8.99 6.13 7.78
C LEU A 215 7.60 5.80 7.20
N PRO A 216 6.84 4.94 7.88
CA PRO A 216 5.58 4.46 7.35
C PRO A 216 4.53 5.57 7.42
N SER A 217 3.64 5.58 6.43
CA SER A 217 2.42 6.38 6.47
C SER A 217 1.29 5.53 7.03
N ILE A 218 1.14 5.57 8.35
CA ILE A 218 0.07 4.88 9.08
C ILE A 218 -1.25 5.63 8.80
N TRP A 219 -2.36 4.92 8.64
CA TRP A 219 -3.68 5.55 8.56
C TRP A 219 -4.01 6.23 9.89
N ALA A 220 -4.52 7.45 9.79
CA ALA A 220 -5.06 8.16 10.95
C ALA A 220 -6.37 7.50 11.43
N PRO A 221 -6.75 7.70 12.71
CA PRO A 221 -8.01 7.19 13.23
C PRO A 221 -9.19 7.56 12.32
N ALA A 222 -10.05 6.57 12.06
CA ALA A 222 -11.29 6.82 11.35
C ALA A 222 -12.18 7.82 12.13
N ALA A 223 -13.00 8.57 11.41
CA ALA A 223 -13.97 9.47 12.03
C ALA A 223 -14.91 8.69 12.98
N GLU A 224 -15.33 9.35 14.06
CA GLU A 224 -16.26 8.75 15.01
C GLU A 224 -17.56 8.29 14.31
N GLY A 225 -18.02 7.08 14.65
CA GLY A 225 -19.18 6.46 14.00
C GLY A 225 -18.91 5.86 12.61
N SER A 226 -17.65 5.81 12.16
CA SER A 226 -17.28 5.10 10.93
C SER A 226 -17.59 3.60 11.02
N THR A 227 -18.14 3.05 9.94
CA THR A 227 -18.38 1.60 9.78
C THR A 227 -17.24 0.89 9.05
N GLN A 228 -16.14 1.60 8.77
CA GLN A 228 -15.01 1.05 8.03
C GLN A 228 -14.20 0.11 8.95
N GLN A 229 -13.83 -1.06 8.45
CA GLN A 229 -12.89 -1.93 9.17
C GLN A 229 -11.46 -1.52 8.82
N VAL A 230 -10.64 -1.26 9.84
CA VAL A 230 -9.23 -0.89 9.66
C VAL A 230 -8.37 -1.74 10.58
N GLU A 231 -7.34 -2.38 10.02
CA GLU A 231 -6.33 -3.11 10.77
C GLU A 231 -4.93 -2.79 10.25
N GLN A 232 -4.07 -2.36 11.17
CA GLN A 232 -2.70 -1.95 10.89
C GLN A 232 -1.74 -2.82 11.72
N VAL A 233 -1.21 -3.87 11.10
CA VAL A 233 -0.50 -4.94 11.82
C VAL A 233 1.00 -4.83 11.59
N TRP A 234 1.76 -4.86 12.69
CA TRP A 234 3.21 -4.74 12.73
C TRP A 234 3.86 -6.13 12.70
N PHE A 235 4.70 -6.36 11.69
CA PHE A 235 5.42 -7.60 11.42
C PHE A 235 6.92 -7.42 11.66
N ALA A 236 7.56 -8.51 12.10
CA ALA A 236 9.01 -8.56 12.24
C ALA A 236 9.70 -8.47 10.87
N GLY A 237 10.83 -7.77 10.83
CA GLY A 237 11.63 -7.55 9.63
C GLY A 237 11.60 -6.10 9.13
N CYS A 238 12.45 -5.82 8.14
CA CYS A 238 12.53 -4.52 7.48
C CYS A 238 11.52 -4.40 6.33
N HIS A 239 11.57 -3.29 5.57
CA HIS A 239 10.63 -3.00 4.49
C HIS A 239 10.45 -4.15 3.49
N ALA A 240 11.53 -4.80 3.08
CA ALA A 240 11.50 -5.92 2.13
C ALA A 240 11.12 -7.25 2.79
N ASP A 241 11.34 -7.41 4.10
CA ASP A 241 10.88 -8.58 4.85
C ASP A 241 9.34 -8.55 5.04
N VAL A 242 8.68 -7.40 4.80
CA VAL A 242 7.22 -7.27 4.87
C VAL A 242 6.57 -7.23 3.48
N GLY A 243 7.18 -6.53 2.51
CA GLY A 243 6.63 -6.42 1.16
C GLY A 243 7.18 -7.42 0.14
N GLY A 244 8.21 -8.20 0.50
CA GLY A 244 8.94 -9.04 -0.43
C GLY A 244 9.83 -8.24 -1.40
N GLY A 245 10.29 -8.92 -2.46
CA GLY A 245 11.02 -8.32 -3.56
C GLY A 245 12.55 -8.39 -3.43
N GLY A 246 13.20 -8.87 -4.50
CA GLY A 246 14.63 -8.69 -4.75
C GLY A 246 15.55 -9.65 -4.01
N ARG A 247 14.99 -10.64 -3.30
CA ARG A 247 15.72 -11.70 -2.60
C ARG A 247 14.94 -13.02 -2.59
N THR A 248 15.66 -14.13 -2.69
CA THR A 248 15.08 -15.49 -2.68
C THR A 248 14.67 -15.97 -1.29
N GLN A 249 15.33 -15.50 -0.24
CA GLN A 249 14.92 -15.80 1.14
C GLN A 249 13.76 -14.85 1.50
N HIS A 250 12.54 -15.39 1.44
CA HIS A 250 11.31 -14.61 1.61
C HIS A 250 10.43 -15.11 2.78
N SER A 251 10.92 -16.00 3.65
CA SER A 251 10.09 -16.63 4.69
C SER A 251 9.47 -15.64 5.68
N LEU A 252 10.11 -14.50 5.95
CA LEU A 252 9.46 -13.43 6.74
C LEU A 252 8.37 -12.71 5.94
N ALA A 253 8.55 -12.54 4.62
CA ALA A 253 7.60 -11.84 3.74
C ALA A 253 6.37 -12.69 3.39
N ASP A 254 6.46 -14.02 3.50
CA ASP A 254 5.33 -14.93 3.30
C ASP A 254 4.26 -14.78 4.39
N ILE A 255 4.65 -14.42 5.61
CA ILE A 255 3.71 -14.23 6.74
C ILE A 255 2.74 -13.06 6.47
N PRO A 256 3.20 -11.82 6.18
CA PRO A 256 2.30 -10.74 5.83
C PRO A 256 1.66 -10.89 4.45
N LEU A 257 2.22 -11.70 3.54
CA LEU A 257 1.53 -12.07 2.29
C LEU A 257 0.31 -12.93 2.60
N ARG A 258 0.49 -14.00 3.38
CA ARG A 258 -0.59 -14.90 3.81
C ARG A 258 -1.67 -14.12 4.55
N TRP A 259 -1.28 -13.34 5.55
CA TRP A 259 -2.21 -12.50 6.30
C TRP A 259 -3.07 -11.62 5.39
N LEU A 260 -2.47 -10.89 4.45
CA LEU A 260 -3.25 -10.02 3.58
C LEU A 260 -4.11 -10.80 2.56
N ALA A 261 -3.61 -11.93 2.07
CA ALA A 261 -4.34 -12.83 1.19
C ALA A 261 -5.60 -13.38 1.86
N ASP A 262 -5.50 -13.84 3.11
CA ASP A 262 -6.64 -14.34 3.90
C ASP A 262 -7.72 -13.25 4.05
N HIS A 263 -7.32 -12.01 4.35
CA HIS A 263 -8.25 -10.88 4.45
C HIS A 263 -8.90 -10.54 3.10
N ALA A 264 -8.14 -10.64 2.00
CA ALA A 264 -8.69 -10.42 0.67
C ALA A 264 -9.71 -11.53 0.31
N GLN A 265 -9.42 -12.79 0.63
CA GLN A 265 -10.33 -13.93 0.43
C GLN A 265 -11.60 -13.79 1.27
N ALA A 266 -11.48 -13.44 2.55
CA ALA A 266 -12.61 -13.16 3.42
C ALA A 266 -13.52 -12.03 2.89
N ASN A 267 -12.99 -11.16 2.03
CA ASN A 267 -13.73 -10.07 1.39
C ASN A 267 -14.18 -10.36 -0.05
N GLY A 268 -13.98 -11.58 -0.54
CA GLY A 268 -14.51 -12.08 -1.82
C GLY A 268 -13.48 -12.28 -2.92
N LEU A 269 -12.19 -12.00 -2.70
CA LEU A 269 -11.16 -12.27 -3.70
C LEU A 269 -10.89 -13.78 -3.78
N ALA A 270 -11.11 -14.42 -4.92
CA ALA A 270 -10.70 -15.81 -5.10
C ALA A 270 -9.24 -15.89 -5.56
N LEU A 271 -8.47 -16.76 -4.91
CA LEU A 271 -7.11 -17.10 -5.27
C LEU A 271 -7.07 -18.47 -5.94
N ARG A 272 -6.02 -18.73 -6.71
CA ARG A 272 -5.77 -20.02 -7.34
C ARG A 272 -5.46 -21.07 -6.28
N ASP A 273 -5.83 -22.32 -6.54
CA ASP A 273 -5.59 -23.45 -5.63
C ASP A 273 -4.08 -23.70 -5.36
N ASP A 274 -3.22 -23.27 -6.29
CA ASP A 274 -1.76 -23.36 -6.16
C ASP A 274 -1.11 -22.17 -5.45
N PHE A 275 -1.91 -21.19 -4.98
CA PHE A 275 -1.40 -20.06 -4.21
C PHE A 275 -0.92 -20.51 -2.83
N THR A 276 0.39 -20.40 -2.59
CA THR A 276 1.01 -20.85 -1.35
C THR A 276 1.90 -19.76 -0.74
N CYS A 277 1.91 -19.76 0.58
CA CYS A 277 2.77 -18.94 1.43
C CYS A 277 3.37 -19.88 2.49
N ALA A 278 4.68 -19.84 2.66
CA ALA A 278 5.39 -20.63 3.66
C ALA A 278 6.22 -19.69 4.53
N GLY A 279 5.58 -19.19 5.60
CA GLY A 279 6.18 -18.25 6.53
C GLY A 279 6.99 -18.95 7.62
N ASP A 280 8.10 -18.35 8.03
CA ASP A 280 8.82 -18.78 9.23
C ASP A 280 9.15 -17.54 10.10
N PRO A 281 8.55 -17.40 11.29
CA PRO A 281 8.86 -16.32 12.22
C PRO A 281 10.34 -16.24 12.60
N LEU A 282 11.06 -17.35 12.52
CA LEU A 282 12.49 -17.45 12.82
C LEU A 282 13.37 -17.36 11.56
N GLY A 283 12.76 -17.10 10.40
CA GLY A 283 13.44 -16.89 9.14
C GLY A 283 14.51 -15.79 9.19
N PRO A 284 15.43 -15.78 8.21
CA PRO A 284 16.46 -14.76 8.13
C PRO A 284 15.82 -13.37 8.00
N MET A 285 16.36 -12.41 8.74
CA MET A 285 15.95 -11.00 8.66
C MET A 285 17.05 -10.20 7.97
N PHE A 286 16.65 -9.31 7.08
CA PHE A 286 17.62 -8.51 6.35
C PHE A 286 18.00 -7.20 7.06
N PRO A 287 19.23 -6.71 6.83
CA PRO A 287 19.62 -5.43 7.37
C PRO A 287 18.86 -4.29 6.67
N SER A 288 18.05 -3.54 7.43
CA SER A 288 17.35 -2.35 6.94
C SER A 288 18.30 -1.31 6.32
N ARG A 289 19.50 -1.13 6.89
CA ARG A 289 20.46 -0.10 6.47
C ARG A 289 21.67 -0.73 5.76
N THR A 290 21.68 -0.64 4.44
CA THR A 290 22.78 -1.07 3.56
C THR A 290 23.38 0.11 2.81
N GLY A 291 24.64 -0.01 2.38
CA GLY A 291 25.33 1.02 1.58
C GLY A 291 25.28 2.41 2.22
N PHE A 292 24.89 3.42 1.41
CA PHE A 292 24.77 4.82 1.84
C PHE A 292 23.85 5.03 3.06
N PHE A 293 22.81 4.19 3.23
CA PHE A 293 21.90 4.32 4.38
C PHE A 293 22.57 4.00 5.73
N ARG A 294 23.75 3.34 5.74
CA ARG A 294 24.56 3.16 6.97
C ARG A 294 25.20 4.45 7.48
N LEU A 295 25.26 5.50 6.67
CA LEU A 295 25.81 6.81 7.05
C LEU A 295 24.74 7.79 7.54
N LEU A 296 23.46 7.56 7.21
CA LEU A 296 22.37 8.45 7.61
C LEU A 296 21.84 8.14 9.02
N PRO A 297 21.26 9.11 9.75
CA PRO A 297 20.60 8.84 11.04
C PRO A 297 19.53 7.74 10.93
N SER A 298 19.52 6.81 11.88
CA SER A 298 18.43 5.83 11.99
C SER A 298 17.20 6.45 12.62
N ALA A 299 16.03 5.99 12.19
CA ALA A 299 14.77 6.20 12.89
C ALA A 299 14.30 4.88 13.51
N THR A 300 13.56 4.95 14.62
CA THR A 300 12.79 3.83 15.15
C THR A 300 11.32 4.13 14.90
N ARG A 301 10.55 3.13 14.48
CA ARG A 301 9.13 3.29 14.20
C ARG A 301 8.32 3.09 15.48
N GLY A 302 7.44 4.02 15.80
CA GLY A 302 6.50 3.89 16.91
C GLY A 302 5.38 2.92 16.55
N ILE A 303 5.06 1.99 17.45
CA ILE A 303 3.98 1.01 17.32
C ILE A 303 2.85 1.45 18.25
N GLY A 304 1.61 1.55 17.73
CA GLY A 304 0.45 1.95 18.52
C GLY A 304 0.44 3.43 18.89
N THR A 305 1.15 4.27 18.14
CA THR A 305 1.29 5.71 18.46
C THR A 305 0.39 6.61 17.61
N THR A 306 -0.16 6.12 16.50
CA THR A 306 -0.93 6.94 15.55
C THR A 306 -2.41 6.67 15.66
N ASP A 307 -2.80 5.39 15.70
CA ASP A 307 -4.17 4.93 15.86
C ASP A 307 -4.21 3.68 16.75
N PRO A 308 -4.03 3.84 18.08
CA PRO A 308 -3.89 2.72 19.01
C PRO A 308 -5.05 1.71 18.98
N LYS A 309 -6.23 2.11 18.50
CA LYS A 309 -7.42 1.24 18.41
C LYS A 309 -7.36 0.25 17.25
N HIS A 310 -6.55 0.53 16.22
CA HIS A 310 -6.46 -0.27 15.01
C HIS A 310 -5.02 -0.71 14.71
N GLU A 311 -4.07 -0.44 15.60
CA GLU A 311 -2.69 -0.87 15.50
C GLU A 311 -2.42 -2.10 16.38
N TYR A 312 -1.89 -3.15 15.77
CA TYR A 312 -1.66 -4.46 16.41
C TYR A 312 -0.27 -4.99 16.11
N VAL A 313 0.29 -5.83 16.97
CA VAL A 313 1.49 -6.62 16.65
C VAL A 313 1.07 -8.02 16.17
N ALA A 314 1.71 -8.55 15.14
CA ALA A 314 1.48 -9.92 14.69
C ALA A 314 2.01 -10.95 15.70
N SER A 315 1.26 -12.02 15.96
CA SER A 315 1.71 -13.13 16.83
C SER A 315 3.03 -13.76 16.38
N SER A 316 3.34 -13.71 15.09
CA SER A 316 4.63 -14.13 14.51
C SER A 316 5.80 -13.29 15.02
N ALA A 317 5.63 -11.97 15.15
CA ALA A 317 6.66 -11.08 15.72
C ALA A 317 6.88 -11.37 17.21
N VAL A 318 5.81 -11.68 17.95
CA VAL A 318 5.90 -12.11 19.36
C VAL A 318 6.62 -13.46 19.46
N THR A 319 6.31 -14.41 18.57
CA THR A 319 7.00 -15.71 18.51
C THR A 319 8.49 -15.51 18.27
N ARG A 320 8.87 -14.65 17.33
CA ARG A 320 10.27 -14.30 17.07
C ARG A 320 10.93 -13.70 18.31
N HIS A 321 10.29 -12.74 18.97
CA HIS A 321 10.81 -12.11 20.18
C HIS A 321 11.06 -13.11 21.32
N LYS A 322 10.18 -14.10 21.49
CA LYS A 322 10.32 -15.12 22.54
C LYS A 322 11.36 -16.20 22.22
N ARG A 323 11.60 -16.51 20.94
CA ARG A 323 12.37 -17.69 20.52
C ARG A 323 13.71 -17.37 19.87
N ALA A 324 13.88 -16.19 19.27
CA ALA A 324 15.14 -15.77 18.69
C ALA A 324 15.95 -15.02 19.75
N ALA A 325 17.15 -15.54 20.08
CA ALA A 325 17.98 -15.03 21.18
C ALA A 325 18.28 -13.52 21.10
N ASP A 326 18.43 -12.99 19.89
CA ASP A 326 18.89 -11.61 19.66
C ASP A 326 17.81 -10.68 19.08
N TYR A 327 16.52 -11.05 19.18
CA TYR A 327 15.42 -10.24 18.65
C TYR A 327 14.62 -9.53 19.74
N ALA A 328 15.08 -8.34 20.14
CA ALA A 328 14.40 -7.49 21.12
C ALA A 328 14.38 -6.01 20.66
N PRO A 329 13.71 -5.68 19.54
CA PRO A 329 13.66 -4.31 19.07
C PRO A 329 12.91 -3.42 20.09
N PRO A 330 13.46 -2.26 20.50
CA PRO A 330 12.92 -1.48 21.62
C PRO A 330 11.46 -1.04 21.45
N ASN A 331 11.02 -0.78 20.22
CA ASN A 331 9.63 -0.42 19.92
C ASN A 331 8.67 -1.59 20.16
N LEU A 332 9.04 -2.83 19.81
CA LEU A 332 8.24 -4.02 20.11
C LEU A 332 8.21 -4.31 21.61
N VAL A 333 9.38 -4.27 22.26
CA VAL A 333 9.48 -4.51 23.72
C VAL A 333 8.63 -3.49 24.48
N GLY A 334 8.73 -2.20 24.12
CA GLY A 334 7.94 -1.14 24.73
C GLY A 334 6.44 -1.32 24.51
N TYR A 335 6.01 -1.72 23.31
CA TYR A 335 4.59 -1.96 23.02
C TYR A 335 4.03 -3.14 23.80
N LEU A 336 4.77 -4.26 23.88
CA LEU A 336 4.35 -5.45 24.64
C LEU A 336 4.35 -5.20 26.14
N ALA A 337 5.27 -4.40 26.66
CA ALA A 337 5.30 -4.02 28.08
C ALA A 337 4.12 -3.13 28.50
N LEU A 338 3.42 -2.52 27.54
CA LEU A 338 2.19 -1.75 27.74
C LEU A 338 0.93 -2.57 27.42
N ASP A 339 1.04 -3.90 27.35
CA ASP A 339 -0.05 -4.82 27.00
C ASP A 339 -0.73 -4.46 25.66
N GLY A 340 0.05 -3.94 24.71
CA GLY A 340 -0.44 -3.60 23.38
C GLY A 340 -1.04 -4.83 22.66
N PRO A 341 -2.17 -4.67 21.94
CA PRO A 341 -2.90 -5.80 21.40
C PRO A 341 -2.13 -6.58 20.32
N VAL A 342 -2.29 -7.90 20.33
CA VAL A 342 -1.64 -8.84 19.41
C VAL A 342 -2.70 -9.55 18.59
N ILE A 343 -2.53 -9.58 17.26
CA ILE A 343 -3.40 -10.34 16.35
C ILE A 343 -2.77 -11.70 16.03
N PRO A 344 -3.54 -12.80 16.12
CA PRO A 344 -3.12 -14.10 15.60
C PRO A 344 -2.89 -14.04 14.09
N VAL A 345 -1.71 -14.46 13.65
CA VAL A 345 -1.38 -14.62 12.22
C VAL A 345 -0.83 -16.03 12.00
N GLU A 346 -1.34 -16.70 10.96
CA GLU A 346 -0.83 -17.99 10.50
C GLU A 346 0.52 -17.82 9.81
N THR A 347 1.41 -18.79 10.00
CA THR A 347 2.80 -18.78 9.50
C THR A 347 3.03 -19.93 8.56
#